data_AF-A0A5E4QRU6-F1
#
_entry.id   AF-A0A5E4QRU6-F1
#
_cell.length_a   1.000
_cell.length_b   1.000
_cell.length_c   1.000
_cell.angle_alpha   90.00
_cell.angle_beta   90.00
_cell.angle_gamma   90.00
#
_symmetry.space_group_name_H-M   'P 1'
#
loop_
_entity.id
_entity.type
_entity.pdbx_description
1 polymer ?
#
loop_
_entity_poly.entity_id
_entity_poly.type
_entity_poly.pdbx_seq_one_letter_code
_entity_poly.pdbx_strand_id
1 'polypeptide(L)'
;MRLEQTLKEDKGTGCQIPKLNPYSKEVTQFDVDMPKVICSGEDWVKCYLSECKLVPHILETTDYVVCTYNDIIYVNDNKYTFGPPVKVHASDNYVLSKSDHVKISCRGVQKNSTRASKWKGYGVGYRESVNPKTPPPGRENTFNILLFGFDSTSRNGFIRRMPKSYKVLTEELGATVLHGYNILGDGTPAALLPILTGKTELELPDVRKKAKNNDNLESIPFIFYKAAEDGVLRRYALDRYV
;
A
#
# COMPACT_ATOMS: atom_id res chain seq x y z
N MET A 1 -10.65 -9.35 -32.59
CA MET A 1 -11.50 -9.41 -33.80
C MET A 1 -12.81 -8.62 -33.69
N ARG A 2 -13.86 -9.03 -32.95
CA ARG A 2 -15.14 -8.28 -32.98
C ARG A 2 -15.04 -6.86 -32.39
N LEU A 3 -14.35 -6.70 -31.25
CA LEU A 3 -14.20 -5.41 -30.56
C LEU A 3 -13.41 -4.36 -31.37
N GLU A 4 -12.32 -4.78 -32.03
CA GLU A 4 -11.48 -3.90 -32.85
C GLU A 4 -12.21 -3.38 -34.09
N GLN A 5 -13.14 -4.17 -34.62
CA GLN A 5 -13.97 -3.79 -35.76
C GLN A 5 -15.04 -2.79 -35.34
N THR A 6 -15.65 -3.01 -34.16
CA THR A 6 -16.64 -2.08 -33.58
C THR A 6 -16.03 -0.70 -33.26
N LEU A 7 -14.79 -0.66 -32.76
CA LEU A 7 -14.08 0.60 -32.49
C LEU A 7 -13.75 1.41 -33.75
N LYS A 8 -13.63 0.76 -34.91
CA LYS A 8 -13.38 1.43 -36.21
C LYS A 8 -14.65 2.00 -36.84
N GLU A 9 -15.82 1.45 -36.49
CA GLU A 9 -17.13 1.86 -37.00
C GLU A 9 -17.81 2.92 -36.13
N ASP A 10 -17.34 3.10 -34.88
CA ASP A 10 -17.88 4.10 -33.95
C ASP A 10 -17.53 5.53 -34.39
N LYS A 11 -18.44 6.12 -35.17
CA LYS A 11 -18.42 7.53 -35.59
C LYS A 11 -19.24 8.43 -34.64
N GLY A 12 -19.41 8.01 -33.38
CA GLY A 12 -20.36 8.59 -32.45
C GLY A 12 -20.05 10.03 -32.02
N THR A 13 -21.09 10.88 -31.98
CA THR A 13 -21.19 12.02 -31.07
C THR A 13 -20.74 11.57 -29.69
N GLY A 14 -19.58 12.04 -29.22
CA GLY A 14 -18.80 11.42 -28.14
C GLY A 14 -19.59 10.96 -26.91
N CYS A 15 -19.04 9.96 -26.19
CA CYS A 15 -19.65 9.39 -24.99
C CYS A 15 -19.99 10.46 -23.95
N GLN A 16 -21.28 10.70 -23.73
CA GLN A 16 -21.74 11.56 -22.64
C GLN A 16 -21.78 10.75 -21.35
N ILE A 17 -20.83 11.01 -20.47
CA ILE A 17 -20.74 10.33 -19.18
C ILE A 17 -21.92 10.77 -18.29
N PRO A 18 -22.77 9.84 -17.83
CA PRO A 18 -23.93 10.20 -17.04
C PRO A 18 -23.51 10.78 -15.68
N LYS A 19 -24.13 11.91 -15.31
CA LYS A 19 -23.97 12.52 -13.97
C LYS A 19 -24.92 11.84 -13.00
N LEU A 20 -24.45 10.78 -12.36
CA LEU A 20 -25.22 10.04 -11.37
C LEU A 20 -25.16 10.71 -10.00
N ASN A 21 -26.30 10.86 -9.32
CA ASN A 21 -26.36 11.27 -7.93
C ASN A 21 -25.89 10.11 -7.04
N PRO A 22 -24.79 10.24 -6.27
CA PRO A 22 -24.30 9.16 -5.42
C PRO A 22 -25.29 8.73 -4.33
N TYR A 23 -26.24 9.60 -3.94
CA TYR A 23 -27.19 9.39 -2.84
C TYR A 23 -28.64 9.16 -3.31
N SER A 24 -28.83 8.69 -4.55
CA SER A 24 -30.17 8.38 -5.05
C SER A 24 -30.78 7.20 -4.30
N LYS A 25 -32.10 7.23 -4.07
CA LYS A 25 -32.82 6.22 -3.27
C LYS A 25 -32.67 4.81 -3.84
N GLU A 26 -32.58 4.71 -5.16
CA GLU A 26 -32.45 3.46 -5.92
C GLU A 26 -31.16 2.72 -5.57
N VAL A 27 -30.11 3.45 -5.15
CA VAL A 27 -28.82 2.87 -4.78
C VAL A 27 -28.66 2.79 -3.27
N THR A 28 -29.05 3.84 -2.54
CA THR A 28 -28.86 3.88 -1.07
C THR A 28 -29.70 2.85 -0.33
N GLN A 29 -30.78 2.33 -0.93
CA GLN A 29 -31.54 1.21 -0.36
C GLN A 29 -30.69 -0.07 -0.17
N PHE A 30 -29.60 -0.22 -0.93
CA PHE A 30 -28.66 -1.34 -0.81
C PHE A 30 -27.44 -0.98 0.06
N ASP A 31 -27.33 0.26 0.52
CA ASP A 31 -26.18 0.73 1.29
C ASP A 31 -26.39 0.42 2.77
N VAL A 32 -25.93 -0.76 3.19
CA VAL A 32 -26.06 -1.22 4.58
C VAL A 32 -24.93 -0.62 5.43
N ASP A 33 -25.30 0.02 6.53
CA ASP A 33 -24.34 0.44 7.56
C ASP A 33 -23.73 -0.79 8.22
N MET A 34 -22.46 -1.02 7.90
CA MET A 34 -21.69 -2.10 8.49
C MET A 34 -21.13 -1.65 9.84
N PRO A 35 -21.06 -2.54 10.84
CA PRO A 35 -20.42 -2.22 12.10
C PRO A 35 -18.97 -1.81 11.83
N LYS A 36 -18.53 -0.76 12.53
CA LYS A 36 -17.13 -0.31 12.44
C LYS A 36 -16.22 -1.41 12.95
N VAL A 37 -15.13 -1.66 12.24
CA VAL A 37 -14.06 -2.53 12.72
C VAL A 37 -13.42 -1.84 13.93
N ILE A 38 -13.53 -2.47 15.10
CA ILE A 38 -12.88 -2.01 16.33
C ILE A 38 -11.62 -2.85 16.52
N CYS A 39 -10.47 -2.28 16.18
CA CYS A 39 -9.18 -2.88 16.49
C CYS A 39 -8.89 -2.69 17.98
N SER A 40 -9.08 -3.72 18.79
CA SER A 40 -8.76 -3.70 20.21
C SER A 40 -7.26 -3.92 20.43
N GLY A 41 -6.62 -3.02 21.18
CA GLY A 41 -5.20 -3.08 21.50
C GLY A 41 -4.41 -1.94 20.87
N GLU A 42 -3.23 -1.69 21.41
CA GLU A 42 -2.30 -0.69 20.90
C GLU A 42 -1.06 -1.38 20.33
N ASP A 43 -0.54 -0.84 19.22
CA ASP A 43 0.75 -1.26 18.70
C ASP A 43 1.87 -0.81 19.63
N TRP A 44 2.71 -1.76 20.06
CA TRP A 44 3.77 -1.43 21.00
C TRP A 44 4.91 -0.67 20.37
N VAL A 45 5.18 -0.89 19.08
CA VAL A 45 6.33 -0.31 18.38
C VAL A 45 5.86 0.44 17.15
N LYS A 46 6.41 1.63 16.92
CA LYS A 46 6.23 2.41 15.69
C LYS A 46 7.57 2.63 15.02
N CYS A 47 7.61 2.49 13.70
CA CYS A 47 8.77 2.78 12.88
C CYS A 47 8.60 4.10 12.15
N TYR A 48 9.57 5.00 12.29
CA TYR A 48 9.66 6.27 11.60
C TYR A 48 10.99 6.29 10.83
N LEU A 49 10.90 6.38 9.51
CA LEU A 49 12.06 6.26 8.63
C LEU A 49 12.85 4.96 8.91
N SER A 50 14.11 5.05 9.30
CA SER A 50 14.99 3.93 9.62
C SER A 50 14.80 3.41 11.04
N GLU A 51 14.15 4.16 11.93
CA GLU A 51 14.14 3.88 13.36
C GLU A 51 12.80 3.34 13.86
N CYS A 52 12.83 2.23 14.59
CA CYS A 52 11.69 1.64 15.26
C CYS A 52 11.82 1.78 16.78
N LYS A 53 10.80 2.35 17.42
CA LYS A 53 10.79 2.68 18.85
C LYS A 53 9.50 2.24 19.52
N LEU A 54 9.58 1.92 20.82
CA LEU A 54 8.39 1.70 21.62
C LEU A 54 7.54 2.96 21.70
N VAL A 55 6.22 2.79 21.69
CA VAL A 55 5.28 3.88 21.89
C VAL A 55 5.37 4.37 23.34
N PRO A 56 5.40 5.69 23.61
CA PRO A 56 5.54 6.23 24.97
C PRO A 56 4.58 5.63 25.99
N HIS A 57 3.32 5.41 25.61
CA HIS A 57 2.32 4.82 26.50
C HIS A 57 2.71 3.41 27.01
N ILE A 58 3.36 2.60 26.19
CA ILE A 58 3.82 1.26 26.59
C ILE A 58 4.99 1.36 27.58
N LEU A 59 5.88 2.33 27.42
CA LEU A 59 6.97 2.60 28.36
C LEU A 59 6.45 3.02 29.74
N GLU A 60 5.32 3.73 29.79
CA GLU A 60 4.69 4.17 31.02
C GLU A 60 3.93 3.05 31.75
N THR A 61 3.35 2.11 31.01
CA THR A 61 2.41 1.10 31.54
C THR A 61 3.03 -0.30 31.71
N THR A 62 4.17 -0.56 31.07
CA THR A 62 4.78 -1.89 31.02
C THR A 62 6.26 -1.85 31.40
N ASP A 63 6.65 -2.62 32.42
CA ASP A 63 8.02 -2.73 32.87
C ASP A 63 8.75 -3.90 32.19
N TYR A 64 10.09 -3.84 32.22
CA TYR A 64 10.98 -4.89 31.68
C TYR A 64 10.71 -5.24 30.21
N VAL A 65 10.34 -4.24 29.40
CA VAL A 65 10.04 -4.46 27.99
C VAL A 65 11.31 -4.82 27.23
N VAL A 66 11.27 -5.96 26.55
CA VAL A 66 12.31 -6.41 25.63
C VAL A 66 11.66 -6.80 24.31
N CYS A 67 12.12 -6.18 23.22
CA CYS A 67 11.66 -6.45 21.87
C CYS A 67 12.74 -7.18 21.07
N THR A 68 12.34 -8.18 20.31
CA THR A 68 13.19 -8.90 19.36
C THR A 68 12.77 -8.52 17.94
N TYR A 69 13.72 -8.01 17.17
CA TYR A 69 13.57 -7.55 15.80
C TYR A 69 14.23 -8.54 14.84
N ASN A 70 13.52 -8.93 13.80
CA ASN A 70 14.01 -9.81 12.75
C ASN A 70 13.70 -9.18 11.39
N ASP A 71 14.71 -8.65 10.71
CA ASP A 71 14.57 -8.16 9.34
C ASP A 71 13.98 -9.26 8.43
N ILE A 72 13.01 -8.90 7.60
CA ILE A 72 12.38 -9.81 6.63
C ILE A 72 13.16 -9.69 5.32
N ILE A 73 13.97 -10.70 5.01
CA ILE A 73 14.86 -10.71 3.86
C ILE A 73 14.17 -11.46 2.72
N TYR A 74 13.74 -10.73 1.69
CA TYR A 74 13.10 -11.32 0.52
C TYR A 74 14.15 -11.96 -0.40
N VAL A 75 13.94 -13.22 -0.78
CA VAL A 75 14.77 -13.94 -1.75
C VAL A 75 14.16 -13.81 -3.15
N ASN A 76 12.84 -13.89 -3.24
CA ASN A 76 12.02 -13.62 -4.42
C ASN A 76 10.57 -13.34 -3.99
N ASP A 77 9.68 -13.11 -4.96
CA ASP A 77 8.26 -12.78 -4.72
C ASP A 77 7.48 -13.79 -3.85
N ASN A 78 7.94 -15.05 -3.80
CA ASN A 78 7.25 -16.12 -3.09
C ASN A 78 7.99 -16.60 -1.83
N LYS A 79 9.22 -16.15 -1.60
CA LYS A 79 10.07 -16.67 -0.52
C LYS A 79 10.82 -15.55 0.18
N TYR A 80 10.72 -15.55 1.51
CA TYR A 80 11.49 -14.69 2.39
C TYR A 80 12.08 -15.51 3.55
N THR A 81 13.09 -14.96 4.19
CA THR A 81 13.70 -15.49 5.42
C THR A 81 13.74 -14.41 6.49
N PHE A 82 13.96 -14.82 7.74
CA PHE A 82 14.19 -13.87 8.83
C PHE A 82 15.68 -13.72 9.08
N GLY A 83 16.13 -12.47 9.16
CA GLY A 83 17.47 -12.12 9.59
C GLY A 83 17.73 -12.49 11.07
N PRO A 84 18.99 -12.41 11.51
CA PRO A 84 19.36 -12.72 12.88
C PRO A 84 18.59 -11.82 13.87
N PRO A 85 18.13 -12.35 15.01
CA PRO A 85 17.34 -11.60 15.98
C PRO A 85 18.20 -10.54 16.67
N VAL A 86 17.72 -9.30 16.69
CA VAL A 86 18.30 -8.20 17.46
C VAL A 86 17.39 -7.92 18.65
N LYS A 87 17.92 -8.05 19.87
CA LYS A 87 17.19 -7.72 21.10
C LYS A 87 17.46 -6.27 21.46
N VAL A 88 16.39 -5.52 21.72
CA VAL A 88 16.45 -4.10 22.06
C VAL A 88 15.63 -3.91 23.34
N HIS A 89 16.21 -3.19 24.29
CA HIS A 89 15.59 -2.87 25.58
C HIS A 89 14.83 -1.54 25.49
N ALA A 90 13.97 -1.28 26.47
CA ALA A 90 12.94 -0.25 26.40
C ALA A 90 13.41 1.17 26.01
N SER A 91 14.64 1.56 26.39
CA SER A 91 15.21 2.89 26.10
C SER A 91 15.86 3.02 24.72
N ASP A 92 16.06 1.90 24.02
CA ASP A 92 16.90 1.85 22.83
C ASP A 92 16.06 1.78 21.56
N ASN A 93 16.63 2.26 20.46
CA ASN A 93 15.99 2.25 19.15
C ASN A 93 16.54 1.10 18.33
N TYR A 94 15.66 0.44 17.57
CA TYR A 94 16.10 -0.45 16.51
C TYR A 94 16.25 0.31 15.21
N VAL A 95 17.40 0.21 14.55
CA VAL A 95 17.62 0.81 13.22
C VAL A 95 17.59 -0.28 12.15
N LEU A 96 16.73 -0.08 11.14
CA LEU A 96 16.62 -0.95 9.98
C LEU A 96 17.95 -0.97 9.21
N SER A 97 18.47 -2.18 8.97
CA SER A 97 19.80 -2.34 8.36
C SER A 97 19.79 -3.29 7.17
N LYS A 98 19.15 -4.45 7.28
CA LYS A 98 19.15 -5.47 6.21
C LYS A 98 17.91 -5.43 5.33
N SER A 99 16.79 -4.93 5.84
CA SER A 99 15.52 -4.84 5.12
C SER A 99 14.74 -3.61 5.54
N ASP A 100 13.83 -3.16 4.67
CA ASP A 100 12.85 -2.12 4.98
C ASP A 100 11.63 -2.68 5.73
N HIS A 101 11.57 -4.00 5.91
CA HIS A 101 10.50 -4.72 6.60
C HIS A 101 11.08 -5.52 7.76
N VAL A 102 10.45 -5.43 8.93
CA VAL A 102 10.92 -6.11 10.14
C VAL A 102 9.75 -6.78 10.86
N LYS A 103 9.97 -8.01 11.32
CA LYS A 103 9.07 -8.68 12.26
C LYS A 103 9.50 -8.38 13.68
N ILE A 104 8.54 -8.04 14.54
CA ILE A 104 8.79 -7.57 15.89
C ILE A 104 8.03 -8.45 16.88
N SER A 105 8.72 -8.89 17.94
CA SER A 105 8.11 -9.61 19.06
C SER A 105 8.58 -9.00 20.36
N CYS A 106 7.66 -8.41 21.11
CA CYS A 106 7.92 -7.79 22.40
C CYS A 106 7.36 -8.62 23.56
N ARG A 107 8.01 -8.53 24.71
CA ARG A 107 7.56 -9.08 25.99
C ARG A 107 7.80 -8.05 27.08
N GLY A 108 6.91 -7.99 28.05
CA GLY A 108 7.05 -7.12 29.23
C GLY A 108 6.05 -7.52 30.32
N VAL A 109 6.02 -6.80 31.42
CA VAL A 109 5.08 -7.03 32.53
C VAL A 109 4.29 -5.74 32.75
N GLN A 110 2.96 -5.79 32.60
CA GLN A 110 2.14 -4.61 32.85
C GLN A 110 2.17 -4.26 34.33
N LYS A 111 2.24 -2.97 34.67
CA LYS A 111 2.27 -2.52 36.07
C LYS A 111 1.06 -2.99 36.89
N ASN A 112 -0.07 -3.20 36.21
CA ASN A 112 -1.35 -3.56 36.83
C ASN A 112 -1.57 -5.09 36.88
N SER A 113 -0.58 -5.90 36.46
CA SER A 113 -0.71 -7.34 36.36
C SER A 113 0.63 -8.04 36.55
N THR A 114 0.67 -9.11 37.34
CA THR A 114 1.88 -9.92 37.49
C THR A 114 2.15 -10.85 36.30
N ARG A 115 1.27 -10.86 35.28
CA ARG A 115 1.42 -11.71 34.10
C ARG A 115 2.25 -11.02 33.02
N ALA A 116 3.13 -11.80 32.39
CA ALA A 116 3.89 -11.33 31.24
C ALA A 116 2.97 -11.08 30.03
N SER A 117 2.99 -9.84 29.53
CA SER A 117 2.33 -9.43 28.30
C SER A 117 3.25 -9.64 27.11
N LYS A 118 2.65 -9.95 25.95
CA LYS A 118 3.37 -10.18 24.70
C LYS A 118 2.67 -9.41 23.58
N TRP A 119 3.47 -8.83 22.70
CA TRP A 119 2.98 -8.20 21.48
C TRP A 119 3.79 -8.70 20.29
N LYS A 120 3.12 -8.83 19.14
CA LYS A 120 3.75 -9.18 17.87
C LYS A 120 3.22 -8.22 16.82
N GLY A 121 4.11 -7.72 15.98
CA GLY A 121 3.74 -6.84 14.89
C GLY A 121 4.78 -6.84 13.79
N TYR A 122 4.52 -6.03 12.78
CA TYR A 122 5.40 -5.82 11.64
C TYR A 122 5.69 -4.33 11.51
N GLY A 123 6.96 -4.00 11.33
CA GLY A 123 7.42 -2.65 11.08
C GLY A 123 7.83 -2.49 9.62
N VAL A 124 7.58 -1.30 9.07
CA VAL A 124 8.02 -0.92 7.73
C VAL A 124 8.66 0.47 7.80
N GLY A 125 9.81 0.64 7.16
CA GLY A 125 10.57 1.89 7.18
C GLY A 125 11.46 2.08 5.95
N TYR A 126 12.47 2.94 6.09
CA TYR A 126 13.49 3.22 5.06
C TYR A 126 14.86 3.06 5.69
N ARG A 127 15.61 2.03 5.29
CA ARG A 127 17.00 1.89 5.76
C ARG A 127 17.91 2.93 5.13
N GLU A 128 18.79 3.50 5.95
CA GLU A 128 19.76 4.52 5.52
C GLU A 128 20.86 3.95 4.60
N SER A 129 21.06 2.63 4.61
CA SER A 129 22.07 1.96 3.79
C SER A 129 21.75 1.94 2.30
N VAL A 130 20.53 2.33 1.89
CA VAL A 130 20.12 2.41 0.48
C VAL A 130 20.25 3.84 0.00
N ASN A 131 21.31 4.10 -0.77
CA ASN A 131 21.45 5.35 -1.49
C ASN A 131 20.66 5.26 -2.81
N PRO A 132 19.72 6.20 -3.07
CA PRO A 132 19.09 6.28 -4.37
C PRO A 132 20.12 6.60 -5.46
N LYS A 133 19.78 6.26 -6.70
CA LYS A 133 20.58 6.69 -7.86
C LYS A 133 20.57 8.22 -7.96
N THR A 134 21.64 8.80 -8.48
CA THR A 134 21.67 10.24 -8.75
C THR A 134 20.63 10.58 -9.83
N PRO A 135 19.70 11.51 -9.57
CA PRO A 135 18.75 11.94 -10.58
C PRO A 135 19.47 12.51 -11.82
N PRO A 136 18.92 12.34 -13.02
CA PRO A 136 19.46 13.00 -14.21
C PRO A 136 19.31 14.53 -14.12
N PRO A 137 20.11 15.31 -14.87
CA PRO A 137 20.04 16.76 -14.86
C PRO A 137 18.62 17.28 -15.12
N GLY A 138 18.15 18.18 -14.25
CA GLY A 138 16.80 18.76 -14.30
C GLY A 138 15.71 17.96 -13.56
N ARG A 139 16.06 16.83 -12.90
CA ARG A 139 15.14 16.02 -12.07
C ARG A 139 15.54 15.96 -10.59
N GLU A 140 16.46 16.81 -10.16
CA GLU A 140 17.01 16.81 -8.79
C GLU A 140 15.95 17.13 -7.74
N ASN A 141 14.92 17.92 -8.10
CA ASN A 141 13.84 18.36 -7.22
C ASN A 141 12.49 17.68 -7.55
N THR A 142 12.52 16.39 -7.88
CA THR A 142 11.30 15.64 -8.18
C THR A 142 10.45 15.43 -6.92
N PHE A 143 9.12 15.48 -7.06
CA PHE A 143 8.19 15.28 -5.95
C PHE A 143 8.14 13.82 -5.48
N ASN A 144 7.88 13.63 -4.18
CA ASN A 144 7.47 12.34 -3.66
C ASN A 144 6.07 11.99 -4.18
N ILE A 145 5.88 10.74 -4.61
CA ILE A 145 4.61 10.25 -5.13
C ILE A 145 4.05 9.21 -4.16
N LEU A 146 2.86 9.47 -3.62
CA LEU A 146 2.08 8.50 -2.87
C LEU A 146 0.91 8.01 -3.73
N LEU A 147 0.95 6.74 -4.12
CA LEU A 147 -0.18 6.09 -4.77
C LEU A 147 -1.00 5.34 -3.73
N PHE A 148 -2.25 5.75 -3.55
CA PHE A 148 -3.20 5.09 -2.66
C PHE A 148 -4.27 4.37 -3.47
N GLY A 149 -4.25 3.03 -3.41
CA GLY A 149 -5.20 2.16 -4.12
C GLY A 149 -6.20 1.55 -3.14
N PHE A 150 -7.46 1.54 -3.53
CA PHE A 150 -8.52 0.81 -2.83
C PHE A 150 -8.94 -0.38 -3.66
N ASP A 151 -9.09 -1.54 -3.04
CA ASP A 151 -9.70 -2.68 -3.70
C ASP A 151 -11.23 -2.51 -3.77
N SER A 152 -11.81 -2.89 -4.90
CA SER A 152 -13.24 -3.14 -5.07
C SER A 152 -14.17 -1.96 -4.70
N THR A 153 -13.79 -0.73 -5.07
CA THR A 153 -14.61 0.47 -4.86
C THR A 153 -14.92 1.21 -6.16
N SER A 154 -16.16 1.73 -6.26
CA SER A 154 -16.55 2.64 -7.33
C SER A 154 -16.44 4.10 -6.86
N ARG A 155 -16.35 5.06 -7.79
CA ARG A 155 -16.36 6.50 -7.46
C ARG A 155 -17.52 6.88 -6.55
N ASN A 156 -18.74 6.48 -6.89
CA ASN A 156 -19.93 6.81 -6.10
C ASN A 156 -19.93 6.07 -4.75
N GLY A 157 -19.41 4.84 -4.72
CA GLY A 157 -19.19 4.09 -3.46
C GLY A 157 -18.22 4.82 -2.53
N PHE A 158 -17.10 5.33 -3.06
CA PHE A 158 -16.14 6.13 -2.30
C PHE A 158 -16.78 7.39 -1.70
N ILE A 159 -17.55 8.14 -2.50
CA ILE A 159 -18.24 9.36 -2.03
C ILE A 159 -19.23 9.03 -0.90
N ARG A 160 -19.97 7.93 -1.01
CA ARG A 160 -20.93 7.52 0.04
C ARG A 160 -20.26 7.00 1.31
N ARG A 161 -19.27 6.12 1.19
CA ARG A 161 -18.65 5.40 2.32
C ARG A 161 -17.54 6.20 3.00
N MET A 162 -16.91 7.13 2.30
CA MET A 162 -15.83 7.98 2.82
C MET A 162 -16.10 9.48 2.55
N PRO A 163 -17.26 10.02 2.96
CA PRO A 163 -17.64 11.40 2.64
C PRO A 163 -16.70 12.44 3.28
N LYS A 164 -16.19 12.15 4.49
CA LYS A 164 -15.20 13.00 5.16
C LYS A 164 -13.88 13.05 4.39
N SER A 165 -13.37 11.89 3.96
CA SER A 165 -12.14 11.83 3.16
C SER A 165 -12.31 12.51 1.81
N TYR A 166 -13.45 12.33 1.14
CA TYR A 166 -13.75 13.01 -0.11
C TYR A 166 -13.75 14.53 0.07
N LYS A 167 -14.36 15.04 1.15
CA LYS A 167 -14.37 16.46 1.48
C LYS A 167 -12.96 17.03 1.67
N VAL A 168 -12.12 16.36 2.46
CA VAL A 168 -10.71 16.76 2.67
C VAL A 168 -9.97 16.82 1.34
N LEU A 169 -10.14 15.79 0.49
CA LEU A 169 -9.49 15.75 -0.83
C LEU A 169 -9.91 16.94 -1.70
N THR A 170 -11.20 17.23 -1.81
CA THR A 170 -11.70 18.24 -2.76
C THR A 170 -11.64 19.66 -2.23
N GLU A 171 -11.92 19.87 -0.94
CA GLU A 171 -12.08 21.21 -0.36
C GLU A 171 -10.81 21.71 0.34
N GLU A 172 -10.06 20.82 1.01
CA GLU A 172 -8.86 21.23 1.77
C GLU A 172 -7.58 21.08 0.95
N LEU A 173 -7.44 19.95 0.23
CA LEU A 173 -6.26 19.65 -0.57
C LEU A 173 -6.37 20.13 -2.03
N GLY A 174 -7.56 20.55 -2.47
CA GLY A 174 -7.79 21.01 -3.84
C GLY A 174 -7.54 19.93 -4.90
N ALA A 175 -7.80 18.66 -4.58
CA ALA A 175 -7.52 17.54 -5.47
C ALA A 175 -8.37 17.58 -6.75
N THR A 176 -7.73 17.29 -7.89
CA THR A 176 -8.42 17.17 -9.19
C THR A 176 -9.12 15.83 -9.29
N VAL A 177 -10.45 15.85 -9.37
CA VAL A 177 -11.27 14.64 -9.54
C VAL A 177 -11.44 14.32 -11.02
N LEU A 178 -10.94 13.16 -11.44
CA LEU A 178 -11.11 12.65 -12.80
C LEU A 178 -12.50 12.00 -12.97
N HIS A 179 -13.51 12.81 -13.31
CA HIS A 179 -14.90 12.35 -13.39
C HIS A 179 -15.17 11.28 -14.47
N GLY A 180 -14.34 11.22 -15.51
CA GLY A 180 -14.47 10.25 -16.60
C GLY A 180 -13.43 9.13 -16.58
N TYR A 181 -12.71 8.96 -15.47
CA TYR A 181 -11.75 7.88 -15.33
C TYR A 181 -12.46 6.52 -15.28
N ASN A 182 -11.99 5.58 -16.10
CA ASN A 182 -12.52 4.23 -16.20
C ASN A 182 -11.38 3.20 -16.16
N ILE A 183 -11.68 2.00 -15.68
CA ILE A 183 -10.77 0.84 -15.74
C ILE A 183 -10.85 0.19 -17.12
N LEU A 184 -9.76 -0.46 -17.56
CA LEU A 184 -9.68 -1.06 -18.89
C LEU A 184 -10.22 -2.49 -18.97
N GLY A 185 -10.62 -3.07 -17.84
CA GLY A 185 -11.22 -4.39 -17.79
C GLY A 185 -11.67 -4.73 -16.38
N ASP A 186 -12.27 -5.91 -16.23
CA ASP A 186 -12.75 -6.40 -14.95
C ASP A 186 -11.60 -7.00 -14.12
N GLY A 187 -11.65 -6.77 -12.82
CA GLY A 187 -10.66 -7.26 -11.86
C GLY A 187 -9.40 -6.39 -11.69
N THR A 188 -8.65 -6.71 -10.64
CA THR A 188 -7.48 -5.95 -10.20
C THR A 188 -6.34 -5.87 -11.23
N PRO A 189 -5.97 -6.96 -11.96
CA PRO A 189 -4.90 -6.89 -12.96
C PRO A 189 -5.21 -5.93 -14.10
N ALA A 190 -6.42 -6.01 -14.66
CA ALA A 190 -6.87 -5.17 -15.75
C ALA A 190 -7.02 -3.68 -15.35
N ALA A 191 -7.21 -3.39 -14.06
CA ALA A 191 -7.21 -2.02 -13.54
C ALA A 191 -5.80 -1.51 -13.22
N LEU A 192 -4.95 -2.29 -12.56
CA LEU A 192 -3.65 -1.83 -12.06
C LEU A 192 -2.53 -1.89 -13.11
N LEU A 193 -2.48 -2.91 -13.97
CA LEU A 193 -1.41 -3.03 -14.97
C LEU A 193 -1.37 -1.81 -15.90
N PRO A 194 -2.48 -1.28 -16.43
CA PRO A 194 -2.45 -0.07 -17.24
C PRO A 194 -1.93 1.15 -16.49
N ILE A 195 -2.32 1.33 -15.23
CA ILE A 195 -1.85 2.45 -14.39
C ILE A 195 -0.34 2.35 -14.18
N LEU A 196 0.16 1.15 -13.91
CA LEU A 196 1.54 0.94 -13.51
C LEU A 196 2.49 0.72 -14.69
N THR A 197 2.02 0.41 -15.89
CA THR A 197 2.88 0.07 -17.04
C THR A 197 2.56 0.87 -18.30
N GLY A 198 1.38 1.49 -18.38
CA GLY A 198 0.85 2.08 -19.61
C GLY A 198 0.40 1.05 -20.65
N LYS A 199 0.32 -0.24 -20.30
CA LYS A 199 -0.06 -1.35 -21.18
C LYS A 199 -1.27 -2.11 -20.64
N THR A 200 -2.11 -2.62 -21.52
CA THR A 200 -3.20 -3.53 -21.18
C THR A 200 -2.67 -4.91 -20.79
N GLU A 201 -3.48 -5.70 -20.10
CA GLU A 201 -3.13 -7.09 -19.75
C GLU A 201 -2.83 -7.94 -21.00
N LEU A 202 -3.50 -7.66 -22.13
CA LEU A 202 -3.32 -8.37 -23.40
C LEU A 202 -1.98 -8.05 -24.09
N GLU A 203 -1.38 -6.90 -23.80
CA GLU A 203 -0.10 -6.47 -24.35
C GLU A 203 1.10 -6.95 -23.52
N LEU A 204 0.85 -7.52 -22.34
CA LEU A 204 1.87 -7.98 -21.41
C LEU A 204 1.97 -9.51 -21.45
N PRO A 205 3.15 -10.08 -21.15
CA PRO A 205 3.29 -11.53 -21.02
C PRO A 205 2.39 -12.06 -19.89
N ASP A 206 1.83 -13.25 -20.09
CA ASP A 206 1.04 -13.93 -19.06
C ASP A 206 1.96 -14.51 -17.98
N VAL A 207 2.16 -13.73 -16.91
CA VAL A 207 3.00 -14.07 -15.75
C VAL A 207 2.20 -14.68 -14.59
N ARG A 208 0.97 -15.14 -14.83
CA ARG A 208 0.15 -15.77 -13.78
C ARG A 208 0.83 -17.07 -13.32
N LYS A 209 0.72 -17.41 -12.03
CA LYS A 209 1.30 -18.65 -11.46
C LYS A 209 0.86 -19.96 -12.16
N LYS A 210 -0.24 -19.93 -12.92
CA LYS A 210 -0.78 -21.07 -13.68
C LYS A 210 -0.50 -20.98 -15.19
N ALA A 211 0.14 -19.91 -15.65
CA ALA A 211 0.56 -19.77 -17.04
C ALA A 211 1.68 -20.78 -17.32
N LYS A 212 1.70 -21.32 -18.54
CA LYS A 212 2.72 -22.29 -18.98
C LYS A 212 4.09 -21.66 -19.18
N ASN A 213 4.15 -20.34 -19.30
CA ASN A 213 5.38 -19.60 -19.50
C ASN A 213 5.99 -19.30 -18.14
N ASN A 214 7.28 -19.60 -17.99
CA ASN A 214 8.03 -19.40 -16.75
C ASN A 214 8.47 -17.93 -16.57
N ASP A 215 7.69 -17.00 -17.12
CA ASP A 215 8.00 -15.58 -17.14
C ASP A 215 7.68 -14.97 -15.77
N ASN A 216 8.63 -14.21 -15.24
CA ASN A 216 8.53 -13.59 -13.93
C ASN A 216 7.96 -12.16 -14.03
N LEU A 217 7.42 -11.65 -12.92
CA LEU A 217 6.93 -10.27 -12.80
C LEU A 217 8.01 -9.22 -13.10
N GLU A 218 9.29 -9.59 -13.00
CA GLU A 218 10.43 -8.76 -13.34
C GLU A 218 10.46 -8.32 -14.82
N SER A 219 9.84 -9.10 -15.72
CA SER A 219 9.77 -8.77 -17.14
C SER A 219 8.78 -7.63 -17.48
N ILE A 220 7.91 -7.26 -16.53
CA ILE A 220 6.88 -6.23 -16.75
C ILE A 220 7.49 -4.84 -16.56
N PRO A 221 7.30 -3.90 -17.52
CA PRO A 221 7.92 -2.58 -17.49
C PRO A 221 7.17 -1.62 -16.56
N PHE A 222 7.18 -1.90 -15.26
CA PHE A 222 6.53 -1.06 -14.28
C PHE A 222 7.17 0.33 -14.17
N ILE A 223 6.35 1.36 -14.00
CA ILE A 223 6.74 2.77 -13.90
C ILE A 223 7.71 3.02 -12.76
N PHE A 224 7.62 2.22 -11.70
CA PHE A 224 8.50 2.34 -10.56
C PHE A 224 9.96 1.98 -10.89
N TYR A 225 10.23 1.14 -11.90
CA TYR A 225 11.61 0.92 -12.32
C TYR A 225 12.23 2.19 -12.92
N LYS A 226 11.45 2.95 -13.70
CA LYS A 226 11.86 4.26 -14.22
C LYS A 226 12.03 5.29 -13.10
N ALA A 227 11.08 5.33 -12.15
CA ALA A 227 11.20 6.24 -11.01
C ALA A 227 12.47 5.95 -10.18
N ALA A 228 12.85 4.68 -10.03
CA ALA A 228 14.09 4.31 -9.36
C ALA A 228 15.35 4.73 -10.12
N GLU A 229 15.32 4.76 -11.46
CA GLU A 229 16.39 5.33 -12.29
C GLU A 229 16.55 6.84 -12.07
N ASP A 230 15.44 7.54 -11.83
CA ASP A 230 15.43 8.96 -11.48
C ASP A 230 15.76 9.24 -10.00
N GLY A 231 16.20 8.24 -9.24
CA GLY A 231 16.60 8.40 -7.84
C GLY A 231 15.45 8.37 -6.83
N VAL A 232 14.25 7.95 -7.23
CA VAL A 232 13.10 7.84 -6.32
C VAL A 232 13.18 6.53 -5.53
N LEU A 233 13.18 6.63 -4.19
CA LEU A 233 13.05 5.48 -3.30
C LEU A 233 11.64 4.89 -3.37
N ARG A 234 11.56 3.56 -3.41
CA ARG A 234 10.29 2.83 -3.57
C ARG A 234 9.92 2.07 -2.33
N ARG A 235 8.64 2.09 -1.99
CA ARG A 235 8.09 1.30 -0.89
C ARG A 235 6.69 0.84 -1.23
N TYR A 236 6.39 -0.40 -0.87
CA TYR A 236 5.07 -1.00 -1.04
C TYR A 236 4.58 -1.48 0.32
N ALA A 237 3.34 -1.16 0.64
CA ALA A 237 2.63 -1.71 1.79
C ALA A 237 1.28 -2.21 1.28
N LEU A 238 0.96 -3.45 1.62
CA LEU A 238 -0.31 -4.07 1.31
C LEU A 238 -0.96 -4.46 2.63
N ASP A 239 -2.16 -3.97 2.85
CA ASP A 239 -2.99 -4.49 3.92
C ASP A 239 -3.65 -5.78 3.42
N ARG A 240 -3.31 -6.90 4.06
CA ARG A 240 -4.02 -8.16 3.87
C ARG A 240 -4.69 -8.49 5.18
N TYR A 241 -6.02 -8.42 5.21
CA TYR A 241 -6.80 -9.14 6.20
C TYR A 241 -6.54 -10.64 5.98
N VAL A 242 -5.85 -11.27 6.94
CA VAL A 242 -5.70 -12.72 7.04
C VAL A 242 -6.70 -13.22 8.07
#